data_AF-A0A368QIX1-F1
#
_entry.id   AF-A0A368QIX1-F1
#
_cell.length_a   1.000
_cell.length_b   1.000
_cell.length_c   1.000
_cell.angle_alpha   90.00
_cell.angle_beta   90.00
_cell.angle_gamma   90.00
#
_symmetry.space_group_name_H-M   'P 1'
#
loop_
_entity.id
_entity.type
_entity.pdbx_description
1 polymer ?
#
loop_
_entity_poly.entity_id
_entity_poly.type
_entity_poly.pdbx_seq_one_letter_code
_entity_poly.pdbx_strand_id
1 'polypeptide(L)'
;MDAAGELGDDAELAALRDTLTTSDVDEKLKRLQIPCGRSVAAAAAANGDVSALSAFLTAGEKYCRGIVVPVFDRFGRRFGMRLRKIQANRSYRFFGSDWERFVRDNHLAEGMAAAKGMGRELGVELWAFRSPELAAVGHNPDGALGMAILTKIKEKART
;
A
#
# COMPACT_ATOMS: atom_id res chain seq x y z
N MET A 1 -11.28 18.05 -30.33
CA MET A 1 -10.58 16.75 -30.24
C MET A 1 -10.33 16.58 -28.77
N ASP A 2 -11.33 16.07 -28.08
CA ASP A 2 -11.41 16.12 -26.63
C ASP A 2 -11.48 14.67 -26.16
N ALA A 3 -10.31 14.11 -25.87
CA ALA A 3 -10.17 12.79 -25.28
C ALA A 3 -9.89 12.95 -23.78
N ALA A 4 -10.88 13.47 -23.05
CA ALA A 4 -10.98 13.24 -21.62
C ALA A 4 -11.63 11.86 -21.47
N GLY A 5 -10.81 10.82 -21.44
CA GLY A 5 -11.26 9.48 -21.08
C GLY A 5 -11.78 9.51 -19.65
N GLU A 6 -13.09 9.33 -19.51
CA GLU A 6 -13.75 9.08 -18.24
C GLU A 6 -13.08 7.89 -17.56
N LEU A 7 -12.37 8.17 -16.46
CA LEU A 7 -12.05 7.14 -15.48
C LEU A 7 -13.39 6.69 -14.91
N GLY A 8 -13.93 5.58 -15.42
CA GLY A 8 -15.21 5.05 -14.99
C GLY A 8 -15.30 4.96 -13.47
N ASP A 9 -16.42 5.43 -12.94
CA ASP A 9 -16.75 5.51 -11.50
C ASP A 9 -16.80 4.14 -10.79
N ASP A 10 -16.46 3.05 -11.48
CA ASP A 10 -16.52 1.66 -11.02
C ASP A 10 -15.15 1.02 -10.74
N ALA A 11 -14.06 1.79 -10.76
CA ALA A 11 -12.79 1.29 -10.24
C ALA A 11 -12.92 1.10 -8.72
N GLU A 12 -13.22 -0.14 -8.29
CA GLU A 12 -13.30 -0.53 -6.88
C GLU A 12 -11.94 -0.29 -6.20
N LEU A 13 -11.73 0.94 -5.72
CA LEU A 13 -10.50 1.32 -5.05
C LEU A 13 -10.53 0.73 -3.64
N ALA A 14 -9.82 -0.37 -3.44
CA ALA A 14 -9.55 -0.85 -2.09
C ALA A 14 -8.50 0.07 -1.45
N ALA A 15 -8.96 1.12 -0.77
CA ALA A 15 -8.13 1.95 0.08
C ALA A 15 -7.92 1.26 1.43
N LEU A 16 -6.68 1.18 1.87
CA LEU A 16 -6.25 0.68 3.16
C LEU A 16 -5.37 1.74 3.82
N ARG A 17 -5.59 2.01 5.11
CA ARG A 17 -4.79 2.98 5.87
C ARG A 17 -4.05 2.25 6.98
N ASP A 18 -2.77 2.57 7.13
CA ASP A 18 -1.91 2.02 8.17
C ASP A 18 -1.01 3.10 8.78
N THR A 19 -0.43 2.83 9.95
CA THR A 19 0.65 3.65 10.53
C THR A 19 1.99 3.02 10.15
N LEU A 20 2.93 3.81 9.62
CA LEU A 20 4.30 3.30 9.45
C LEU A 20 4.97 3.13 10.82
N THR A 21 5.59 1.98 11.00
CA THR A 21 6.47 1.72 12.13
C THR A 21 7.92 1.94 11.72
N THR A 22 8.81 2.06 12.71
CA THR A 22 10.25 2.14 12.47
C THR A 22 10.79 0.93 11.71
N SER A 23 10.16 -0.24 11.85
CA SER A 23 10.54 -1.46 11.13
C SER A 23 10.20 -1.40 9.64
N ASP A 24 9.26 -0.55 9.22
CA ASP A 24 8.84 -0.46 7.82
C ASP A 24 9.84 0.35 6.97
N VAL A 25 10.54 1.29 7.60
CA VAL A 25 11.61 2.08 6.95
C VAL A 25 13.02 1.59 7.31
N ASP A 26 13.11 0.49 8.05
CA ASP A 26 14.39 -0.10 8.43
C ASP A 26 15.10 -0.67 7.19
N GLU A 27 16.28 -0.11 6.90
CA GLU A 27 17.12 -0.47 5.75
C GLU A 27 17.61 -1.93 5.78
N LYS A 28 17.57 -2.60 6.94
CA LYS A 28 17.93 -4.02 7.09
C LYS A 28 16.72 -4.91 6.85
N LEU A 29 15.52 -4.49 7.25
CA LEU A 29 14.29 -5.28 7.06
C LEU A 29 13.71 -5.16 5.65
N LYS A 30 13.97 -4.03 4.96
CA LYS A 30 13.62 -3.76 3.54
C LYS A 30 12.19 -4.18 3.16
N ARG A 31 11.22 -3.88 4.03
CA ARG A 31 9.83 -4.29 3.85
C ARG A 31 8.85 -3.37 4.53
N LEU A 32 7.66 -3.23 3.95
CA LEU A 32 6.47 -2.75 4.63
C LEU A 32 5.61 -3.94 5.03
N GLN A 33 5.19 -4.01 6.29
CA GLN A 33 4.28 -5.05 6.76
C GLN A 33 2.95 -4.46 7.19
N ILE A 34 1.89 -4.94 6.57
CA ILE A 34 0.50 -4.54 6.80
C ILE A 34 -0.21 -5.67 7.56
N PRO A 35 -0.54 -5.51 8.85
CA PRO A 35 -1.22 -6.55 9.62
C PRO A 35 -2.65 -6.79 9.14
N CYS A 36 -3.01 -8.03 8.79
CA CYS A 36 -4.39 -8.48 8.62
C CYS A 36 -5.00 -8.77 10.00
N GLY A 37 -5.54 -7.74 10.65
CA GLY A 37 -6.34 -7.87 11.86
C GLY A 37 -5.70 -7.28 13.11
N ARG A 38 -5.92 -5.98 13.28
CA ARG A 38 -6.23 -5.35 14.56
C ARG A 38 -6.91 -4.01 14.26
N SER A 39 -8.23 -4.07 14.07
CA SER A 39 -9.07 -3.07 14.71
C SER A 39 -8.85 -3.25 16.21
N VAL A 40 -7.82 -2.60 16.78
CA VAL A 40 -7.94 -2.26 18.19
C VAL A 40 -9.02 -1.19 18.19
N ALA A 41 -10.12 -1.50 18.86
CA ALA A 41 -11.26 -0.61 19.05
C ALA A 41 -10.81 0.73 19.62
N ALA A 42 -10.43 1.68 18.77
CA ALA A 42 -10.20 3.10 19.06
C ALA A 42 -9.74 3.85 17.78
N ALA A 43 -10.63 3.99 16.80
CA ALA A 43 -10.68 5.13 15.86
C ALA A 43 -11.81 4.85 14.87
N ALA A 44 -13.02 5.24 15.26
CA ALA A 44 -14.20 5.19 14.43
C ALA A 44 -13.99 6.02 13.14
N ALA A 45 -14.55 5.48 12.05
CA ALA A 45 -14.73 6.08 10.74
C ALA A 45 -13.46 6.42 9.96
N ALA A 46 -13.29 5.72 8.83
CA ALA A 46 -12.31 5.96 7.76
C ALA A 46 -10.99 5.17 7.78
N ASN A 47 -10.89 4.03 8.47
CA ASN A 47 -9.77 3.11 8.28
C ASN A 47 -10.19 1.99 7.31
N GLY A 48 -9.57 1.99 6.12
CA GLY A 48 -9.80 0.93 5.14
C GLY A 48 -9.47 -0.46 5.71
N ASP A 49 -10.26 -1.46 5.32
CA ASP A 49 -10.16 -2.82 5.85
C ASP A 49 -9.15 -3.64 5.05
N VAL A 50 -8.21 -4.31 5.72
CA VAL A 50 -7.33 -5.29 5.07
C VAL A 50 -8.12 -6.46 4.48
N SER A 51 -9.36 -6.68 4.95
CA SER A 51 -10.33 -7.57 4.31
C SER A 51 -10.73 -7.06 2.93
N ALA A 52 -10.81 -5.74 2.70
CA ALA A 52 -11.06 -5.16 1.38
C ALA A 52 -9.89 -5.43 0.43
N LEU A 53 -8.64 -5.20 0.87
CA LEU A 53 -7.47 -5.60 0.08
C LEU A 53 -7.48 -7.11 -0.20
N SER A 54 -7.77 -7.93 0.82
CA SER A 54 -7.85 -9.37 0.66
C SER A 54 -9.05 -9.83 -0.15
N ALA A 55 -10.10 -9.03 -0.35
CA ALA A 55 -11.22 -9.32 -1.23
C ALA A 55 -10.86 -8.95 -2.68
N PHE A 56 -10.20 -7.80 -2.86
CA PHE A 56 -9.78 -7.23 -4.15
C PHE A 56 -8.75 -8.07 -4.92
N LEU A 57 -7.91 -8.81 -4.20
CA LEU A 57 -6.98 -9.75 -4.82
C LEU A 57 -7.74 -10.99 -5.34
N THR A 58 -7.30 -11.55 -6.46
CA THR A 58 -7.75 -12.87 -6.94
C THR A 58 -7.15 -14.00 -6.09
N ALA A 59 -7.68 -15.22 -6.22
CA ALA A 59 -7.12 -16.38 -5.51
C ALA A 59 -5.65 -16.63 -5.88
N GLY A 60 -5.27 -16.50 -7.16
CA GLY A 60 -3.88 -16.67 -7.61
C GLY A 60 -2.93 -15.63 -6.99
N GLU A 61 -3.39 -14.39 -6.85
CA GLU A 61 -2.60 -13.30 -6.26
C GLU A 61 -2.42 -13.44 -4.74
N LYS A 62 -3.37 -14.08 -4.05
CA LYS A 62 -3.29 -14.34 -2.61
C LYS A 62 -2.32 -15.48 -2.26
N TYR A 63 -2.26 -16.52 -3.08
CA TYR A 63 -1.72 -17.83 -2.70
C TYR A 63 -0.42 -18.26 -3.41
N CYS A 64 0.23 -17.38 -4.17
CA CYS A 64 1.56 -17.64 -4.76
C CYS A 64 2.73 -17.09 -3.90
N ARG A 65 3.99 -17.32 -4.31
CA ARG A 65 5.25 -16.87 -3.65
C ARG A 65 5.41 -15.33 -3.50
N GLY A 66 4.31 -14.60 -3.60
CA GLY A 66 4.19 -13.18 -3.81
C GLY A 66 4.09 -12.83 -5.30
N ILE A 67 3.36 -11.78 -5.61
CA ILE A 67 3.21 -11.22 -6.96
C ILE A 67 4.05 -9.96 -7.10
N VAL A 68 4.63 -9.73 -8.27
CA VAL A 68 5.27 -8.43 -8.56
C VAL A 68 4.17 -7.47 -8.97
N VAL A 69 4.07 -6.35 -8.27
CA VAL A 69 3.08 -5.30 -8.48
C VAL A 69 3.78 -3.97 -8.73
N PRO A 70 3.36 -3.19 -9.74
CA PRO A 70 3.74 -1.80 -9.84
C PRO A 70 3.12 -1.01 -8.69
N VAL A 71 3.99 -0.33 -7.94
CA VAL A 71 3.62 0.58 -6.86
C VAL A 71 3.96 2.00 -7.26
N PHE A 72 3.02 2.92 -7.07
CA PHE A 72 3.17 4.33 -7.41
C PHE A 72 3.24 5.19 -6.16
N ASP A 73 4.09 6.21 -6.18
CA ASP A 73 4.10 7.25 -5.14
C ASP A 73 3.19 8.44 -5.49
N ARG A 74 3.18 9.45 -4.62
CA ARG A 74 2.40 10.69 -4.82
C ARG A 74 2.80 11.50 -6.06
N PHE A 75 3.95 11.21 -6.67
CA PHE A 75 4.46 11.87 -7.86
C PHE A 75 4.28 11.01 -9.11
N GLY A 76 3.60 9.86 -9.01
CA GLY A 76 3.41 8.91 -10.10
C GLY A 76 4.66 8.11 -10.46
N ARG A 77 5.72 8.14 -9.65
CA ARG A 77 6.92 7.34 -9.91
C ARG A 77 6.61 5.87 -9.66
N ARG A 78 7.06 4.99 -10.56
CA ARG A 78 6.81 3.56 -10.51
C ARG A 78 7.92 2.80 -9.79
N PHE A 79 7.52 1.85 -8.95
CA PHE A 79 8.38 0.96 -8.17
C PHE A 79 7.90 -0.48 -8.31
N GLY A 80 8.79 -1.40 -8.72
CA GLY A 80 8.46 -2.82 -8.84
C GLY A 80 8.61 -3.54 -7.51
N MET A 81 7.51 -3.75 -6.78
CA MET A 81 7.54 -4.39 -5.47
C MET A 81 6.90 -5.78 -5.51
N ARG A 82 7.32 -6.68 -4.63
CA ARG A 82 6.63 -7.96 -4.43
C ARG A 82 5.64 -7.84 -3.27
N LEU A 83 4.37 -8.13 -3.53
CA LEU A 83 3.32 -8.26 -2.53
C LEU A 83 3.12 -9.73 -2.18
N ARG A 84 3.15 -10.08 -0.89
CA ARG A 84 2.87 -11.45 -0.43
C ARG A 84 2.02 -11.47 0.83
N LYS A 85 1.07 -12.39 0.90
CA LYS A 85 0.38 -12.75 2.15
C LYS A 85 1.26 -13.68 2.98
N ILE A 86 1.60 -13.25 4.19
CA ILE A 86 2.33 -14.03 5.19
C ILE A 86 1.30 -14.68 6.11
N GLN A 87 1.12 -16.00 5.98
CA GLN A 87 0.11 -16.74 6.73
C GLN A 87 0.40 -16.75 8.24
N ALA A 88 1.68 -16.92 8.63
CA ALA A 88 2.09 -17.10 10.02
C ALA A 88 1.67 -15.95 10.94
N ASN A 89 1.71 -14.71 10.46
CA ASN A 89 1.33 -13.53 11.23
C ASN A 89 0.13 -12.79 10.63
N ARG A 90 -0.58 -13.44 9.69
CA ARG A 90 -1.70 -12.87 8.94
C ARG A 90 -1.38 -11.43 8.52
N SER A 91 -0.40 -11.22 7.66
CA SER A 91 -0.05 -9.88 7.17
C SER A 91 0.18 -9.87 5.67
N TYR A 92 -0.02 -8.73 5.02
CA TYR A 92 0.54 -8.48 3.70
C TYR A 92 1.91 -7.83 3.85
N ARG A 93 2.84 -8.22 2.98
CA ARG A 93 4.19 -7.67 2.98
C ARG A 93 4.55 -7.18 1.59
N PHE A 94 4.99 -5.92 1.51
CA PHE A 94 5.73 -5.39 0.37
C PHE A 94 7.22 -5.55 0.62
N PHE A 95 7.95 -6.05 -0.36
CA PHE A 95 9.40 -6.24 -0.28
C PHE A 95 10.00 -6.32 -1.69
N GLY A 96 11.32 -6.21 -1.77
CA GLY A 96 12.05 -6.24 -3.04
C GLY A 96 13.04 -5.07 -3.14
N SER A 97 13.84 -5.05 -4.21
CA SER A 97 14.88 -4.04 -4.42
C SER A 97 14.33 -2.62 -4.49
N ASP A 98 13.12 -2.44 -5.03
CA ASP A 98 12.53 -1.11 -5.19
C ASP A 98 11.86 -0.58 -3.90
N TRP A 99 11.74 -1.40 -2.84
CA TRP A 99 11.27 -0.88 -1.54
C TRP A 99 12.27 0.12 -0.96
N GLU A 100 13.55 -0.20 -0.99
CA GLU A 100 14.62 0.69 -0.52
C GLU A 100 14.67 1.98 -1.33
N ARG A 101 14.51 1.87 -2.67
CA ARG A 101 14.38 3.04 -3.53
C ARG A 101 13.16 3.88 -3.15
N PHE A 102 12.02 3.25 -2.89
CA PHE A 102 10.80 3.95 -2.46
C PHE A 102 11.00 4.71 -1.16
N VAL A 103 11.58 4.07 -0.13
CA VAL A 103 11.86 4.68 1.18
C VAL A 103 12.71 5.94 1.03
N ARG A 104 13.78 5.85 0.23
CA ARG A 104 14.70 6.96 -0.02
C ARG A 104 14.06 8.08 -0.84
N ASP A 105 13.48 7.74 -1.98
CA ASP A 105 12.97 8.72 -2.94
C ASP A 105 11.70 9.45 -2.42
N ASN A 106 11.03 8.89 -1.41
CA ASN A 106 9.90 9.50 -0.70
C ASN A 106 10.26 10.08 0.67
N HIS A 107 11.54 10.09 1.06
CA HIS A 107 12.04 10.65 2.32
C HIS A 107 11.28 10.13 3.56
N LEU A 108 11.02 8.82 3.62
CA LEU A 108 10.16 8.27 4.69
C LEU A 108 10.83 8.39 6.07
N ALA A 109 12.15 8.22 6.14
CA ALA A 109 12.90 8.32 7.39
C ALA A 109 12.84 9.74 7.97
N GLU A 110 13.06 10.75 7.11
CA GLU A 110 12.95 12.17 7.45
C GLU A 110 11.51 12.54 7.80
N GLY A 111 10.54 12.03 7.04
CA GLY A 111 9.12 12.21 7.31
C GLY A 111 8.71 11.67 8.68
N MET A 112 9.21 10.48 9.07
CA MET A 112 8.96 9.93 10.41
C MET A 112 9.63 10.76 11.50
N ALA A 113 10.88 11.20 11.30
CA ALA A 113 11.59 12.04 12.26
C ALA A 113 10.86 13.38 12.49
N ALA A 114 10.40 14.01 11.40
CA ALA A 114 9.60 15.24 11.45
C ALA A 114 8.27 15.03 12.18
N ALA A 115 7.53 13.96 11.86
CA ALA A 115 6.29 13.62 12.55
C ALA A 115 6.51 13.44 14.05
N LYS A 116 7.57 12.70 14.44
CA LYS A 116 7.94 12.49 15.84
C LYS A 116 8.27 13.80 16.55
N GLY A 117 9.00 14.71 15.89
CA GLY A 117 9.32 16.04 16.43
C GLY A 117 8.09 16.90 16.72
N MET A 118 6.99 16.67 15.98
CA MET A 118 5.70 17.31 16.22
C MET A 118 4.79 16.55 17.20
N GLY A 119 5.26 15.47 17.81
CA GLY A 119 4.42 14.60 18.66
C GLY A 119 3.38 13.79 17.87
N ARG A 120 3.53 13.69 16.54
CA ARG A 120 2.62 13.03 15.59
C ARG A 120 3.22 11.73 15.04
N GLU A 121 2.49 11.08 14.14
CA GLU A 121 2.92 9.85 13.45
C GLU A 121 2.88 10.01 11.93
N LEU A 122 3.74 9.27 11.22
CA LEU A 122 3.66 9.14 9.78
C LEU A 122 2.80 7.91 9.45
N GLY A 123 1.65 8.14 8.82
CA GLY A 123 0.79 7.11 8.27
C GLY A 123 1.05 6.88 6.79
N VAL A 124 0.61 5.72 6.32
CA VAL A 124 0.49 5.39 4.90
C VAL A 124 -0.95 5.06 4.53
N GLU A 125 -1.32 5.45 3.32
CA GLU A 125 -2.55 5.06 2.69
C GLU A 125 -2.20 4.30 1.41
N LEU A 126 -2.55 3.02 1.40
CA LEU A 126 -2.41 2.12 0.28
C LEU A 126 -3.70 2.11 -0.53
N TRP A 127 -3.60 2.32 -1.83
CA TRP A 127 -4.73 2.19 -2.75
C TRP A 127 -4.42 1.04 -3.70
N ALA A 128 -5.28 0.02 -3.76
CA ALA A 128 -5.21 -1.00 -4.79
C ALA A 128 -6.17 -0.65 -5.93
N PHE A 129 -5.75 -0.89 -7.17
CA PHE A 129 -6.54 -0.63 -8.37
C PHE A 129 -6.25 -1.65 -9.47
N ARG A 130 -7.13 -1.72 -10.47
CA ARG A 130 -6.93 -2.45 -11.71
C ARG A 130 -6.85 -1.46 -12.86
N SER A 131 -5.96 -1.71 -13.83
CA SER A 131 -5.84 -0.86 -15.01
C SER A 131 -5.40 -1.72 -16.20
N PRO A 132 -6.09 -1.62 -17.35
CA PRO A 132 -5.67 -2.27 -18.60
C PRO A 132 -4.32 -1.74 -19.12
N GLU A 133 -3.98 -0.49 -18.80
CA GLU A 133 -2.72 0.17 -19.17
C GLU A 133 -1.53 -0.39 -18.38
N LEU A 134 -1.77 -0.97 -17.20
CA LEU A 134 -0.81 -1.80 -16.52
C LEU A 134 -0.73 -3.14 -17.26
N ALA A 135 0.09 -3.20 -18.31
CA ALA A 135 0.33 -4.44 -19.02
C ALA A 135 0.73 -5.54 -18.02
N ALA A 136 -0.09 -6.59 -17.88
CA ALA A 136 0.35 -7.84 -17.26
C ALA A 136 -0.29 -9.06 -17.88
N VAL A 137 0.52 -10.12 -17.92
CA VAL A 137 0.18 -11.50 -18.24
C VAL A 137 -0.90 -12.00 -17.26
N GLY A 138 -2.17 -11.91 -17.61
CA GLY A 138 -3.27 -12.42 -16.77
C GLY A 138 -4.67 -11.98 -17.22
N HIS A 139 -5.65 -12.87 -17.02
CA HIS A 139 -7.04 -12.78 -17.49
C HIS A 139 -8.00 -12.01 -16.56
N ASN A 140 -7.59 -10.92 -15.90
CA ASN A 140 -8.57 -10.09 -15.19
C ASN A 140 -9.18 -9.09 -16.20
N PRO A 141 -10.51 -9.08 -16.43
CA PRO A 141 -11.15 -8.17 -17.39
C PRO A 141 -10.86 -6.70 -17.11
N ASP A 142 -10.62 -6.34 -15.85
CA ASP A 142 -10.36 -4.95 -15.43
C ASP A 142 -8.87 -4.56 -15.55
N GLY A 143 -8.02 -5.48 -16.00
CA GLY A 143 -6.58 -5.28 -16.18
C GLY A 143 -5.72 -5.73 -15.00
N ALA A 144 -4.44 -5.36 -15.02
CA ALA A 144 -3.49 -5.83 -14.00
C ALA A 144 -3.62 -5.07 -12.69
N LEU A 145 -3.19 -5.71 -11.60
CA LEU A 145 -3.12 -5.07 -10.29
C LEU A 145 -2.04 -3.99 -10.27
N GLY A 146 -2.44 -2.78 -9.88
CA GLY A 146 -1.56 -1.69 -9.48
C GLY A 146 -1.83 -1.26 -8.05
N MET A 147 -0.85 -0.58 -7.46
CA MET A 147 -0.99 -0.03 -6.12
C MET A 147 -0.39 1.36 -6.02
N ALA A 148 -0.95 2.23 -5.19
CA ALA A 148 -0.35 3.51 -4.83
C ALA A 148 -0.14 3.58 -3.31
N ILE A 149 1.01 4.09 -2.88
CA ILE A 149 1.32 4.34 -1.47
C ILE A 149 1.48 5.84 -1.29
N LEU A 150 0.61 6.41 -0.46
CA LEU A 150 0.62 7.82 -0.09
C LEU A 150 1.02 7.96 1.38
N THR A 151 1.83 8.96 1.70
CA THR A 151 2.26 9.24 3.07
C THR A 151 1.52 10.45 3.64
N LYS A 152 1.10 10.37 4.90
CA LYS A 152 0.37 11.44 5.58
C LYS A 152 0.79 11.53 7.04
N ILE A 153 1.06 12.75 7.53
CA ILE A 153 1.27 12.96 8.96
C ILE A 153 -0.09 12.98 9.64
N LYS A 154 -0.24 12.24 10.74
CA LYS A 154 -1.49 12.14 11.50
C LYS A 154 -1.27 12.34 12.98
N GLU A 155 -2.33 12.75 13.67
CA GLU A 155 -2.37 12.82 15.13
C GLU A 155 -2.15 11.42 15.73
N LYS A 156 -1.47 11.36 16.88
CA LYS A 156 -1.40 10.11 17.64
C LYS A 156 -2.80 9.73 18.12
N ALA A 157 -3.13 8.44 18.01
CA ALA A 157 -4.32 7.93 18.67
C ALA A 157 -4.18 8.17 20.17
N ARG A 158 -5.11 8.92 20.77
CA ARG A 158 -5.19 9.05 22.23
C ARG A 158 -5.53 7.67 22.79
N THR A 159 -4.60 7.13 23.60
CA THR A 159 -4.74 5.84 24.27
C THR A 159 -5.70 5.95 25.45
#